data_AF-A0A2H9MU29-F1
#
_entry.id   AF-A0A2H9MU29-F1
#
_cell.length_a   1.000
_cell.length_b   1.000
_cell.length_c   1.000
_cell.angle_alpha   90.00
_cell.angle_beta   90.00
_cell.angle_gamma   90.00
#
_symmetry.space_group_name_H-M   'P 1'
#
loop_
_entity.id
_entity.type
_entity.pdbx_description
1 polymer ?
#
loop_
_entity_poly.entity_id
_entity_poly.type
_entity_poly.pdbx_seq_one_letter_code
_entity_poly.pdbx_strand_id
1 'polypeptide(L)'
;MLPRIDSIKQMRLKIGITQKQLATMVGVSTSMINQIESGRSQPSYDTAKKVFDSLANLEGKSSSHKAGDFCSKDVVKLKPSNTLHDAIKKMHESSISQIPIFNGTELVGVISEDGIVK
;
A
#
# COMPACT_ATOMS: atom_id res chain seq x y z
N MET A 1 -5.64 -6.49 -0.35
CA MET A 1 -6.38 -6.48 0.93
C MET A 1 -6.96 -5.09 1.12
N LEU A 2 -8.21 -4.94 1.61
CA LEU A 2 -8.79 -3.61 1.82
C LEU A 2 -8.27 -3.00 3.14
N PRO A 3 -8.11 -1.66 3.21
CA PRO A 3 -7.87 -0.97 4.47
C PRO A 3 -9.03 -1.16 5.46
N ARG A 4 -8.80 -0.77 6.71
CA ARG A 4 -9.84 -0.84 7.75
C ARG A 4 -10.96 0.19 7.45
N ILE A 5 -12.21 -0.20 7.67
CA ILE A 5 -13.40 0.63 7.36
C ILE A 5 -13.43 1.93 8.15
N ASP A 6 -12.94 1.92 9.39
CA ASP A 6 -12.82 3.09 10.27
C ASP A 6 -11.89 4.20 9.69
N SER A 7 -10.99 3.84 8.77
CA SER A 7 -10.09 4.80 8.12
C SER A 7 -10.76 5.67 7.05
N ILE A 8 -11.95 5.30 6.56
CA ILE A 8 -12.65 5.98 5.46
C ILE A 8 -12.84 7.47 5.75
N LYS A 9 -13.26 7.81 6.97
CA LYS A 9 -13.48 9.21 7.38
C LYS A 9 -12.18 10.03 7.33
N GLN A 10 -11.08 9.45 7.83
CA GLN A 10 -9.77 10.12 7.84
C GLN A 10 -9.26 10.33 6.42
N MET A 11 -9.33 9.30 5.57
CA MET A 11 -8.96 9.38 4.15
C MET A 11 -9.77 10.45 3.41
N ARG A 12 -11.10 10.45 3.61
CA ARG A 12 -12.00 11.44 3.02
C ARG A 12 -11.62 12.87 3.40
N LEU A 13 -11.34 13.11 4.69
CA LEU A 13 -10.95 14.43 5.20
C LEU A 13 -9.57 14.87 4.71
N LYS A 14 -8.60 13.94 4.61
CA LYS A 14 -7.25 14.20 4.09
C LYS A 14 -7.29 14.77 2.65
N ILE A 15 -8.23 14.31 1.84
CA ILE A 15 -8.42 14.73 0.44
C ILE A 15 -9.39 15.94 0.36
N GLY A 16 -9.99 16.36 1.48
CA GLY A 16 -10.82 17.56 1.55
C GLY A 16 -12.22 17.45 0.95
N ILE A 17 -12.77 16.24 0.80
CA ILE A 17 -14.11 16.04 0.21
C ILE A 17 -15.20 15.81 1.27
N THR A 18 -16.44 16.15 0.92
CA THR A 18 -17.63 15.93 1.77
C THR A 18 -18.18 14.50 1.65
N GLN A 19 -18.97 14.07 2.63
CA GLN A 19 -19.70 12.79 2.56
C GLN A 19 -20.63 12.73 1.34
N LYS A 20 -21.21 13.88 0.94
CA LYS A 20 -22.06 13.99 -0.24
C LYS A 20 -21.29 13.69 -1.52
N GLN A 21 -20.11 14.28 -1.67
CA GLN A 21 -19.25 14.02 -2.83
C GLN A 21 -18.82 12.56 -2.88
N LEU A 22 -18.40 11.97 -1.75
CA LEU A 22 -18.02 10.55 -1.68
C LEU A 22 -19.18 9.64 -2.09
N ALA A 23 -20.38 9.90 -1.56
CA ALA A 23 -21.58 9.14 -1.89
C ALA A 23 -21.92 9.17 -3.39
N THR A 24 -21.88 10.36 -4.00
CA THR A 24 -22.10 10.53 -5.45
C THR A 24 -21.10 9.73 -6.28
N MET A 25 -19.81 9.74 -5.92
CA MET A 25 -18.77 9.02 -6.67
C MET A 25 -18.90 7.50 -6.57
N VAL A 26 -19.28 7.00 -5.38
CA VAL A 26 -19.43 5.57 -5.11
C VAL A 26 -20.77 5.04 -5.65
N GLY A 27 -21.75 5.92 -5.90
CA GLY A 27 -23.09 5.55 -6.33
C GLY A 27 -23.99 5.07 -5.18
N VAL A 28 -23.81 5.64 -3.98
CA VAL A 28 -24.59 5.29 -2.78
C VAL A 28 -25.23 6.53 -2.17
N SER A 29 -26.11 6.33 -1.18
CA SER A 29 -26.71 7.45 -0.45
C SER A 29 -25.71 8.10 0.52
N THR A 30 -25.88 9.40 0.76
CA THR A 30 -25.10 10.13 1.78
C THR A 30 -25.28 9.56 3.17
N SER A 31 -26.49 9.06 3.46
CA SER A 31 -26.83 8.37 4.70
C SER A 31 -25.98 7.10 4.89
N MET A 32 -25.80 6.31 3.83
CA MET A 32 -24.97 5.11 3.88
C MET A 32 -23.52 5.44 4.24
N ILE A 33 -22.92 6.46 3.61
CA ILE A 33 -21.56 6.92 3.96
C ILE A 33 -21.48 7.37 5.43
N ASN A 34 -22.47 8.11 5.92
CA ASN A 34 -22.51 8.51 7.32
C ASN A 34 -22.61 7.31 8.29
N GLN A 35 -23.44 6.31 7.96
CA GLN A 35 -23.57 5.08 8.76
C GLN A 35 -22.27 4.27 8.78
N ILE A 36 -21.55 4.22 7.65
CA ILE A 36 -20.24 3.57 7.55
C ILE A 36 -19.21 4.32 8.40
N GLU A 37 -19.08 5.64 8.24
CA GLU A 37 -18.09 6.46 8.97
C GLU A 37 -18.35 6.54 10.47
N SER A 38 -19.61 6.36 10.90
CA SER A 38 -19.99 6.30 12.32
C SER A 38 -19.93 4.89 12.92
N GLY A 39 -19.58 3.87 12.12
CA GLY A 39 -19.55 2.48 12.55
C GLY A 39 -20.91 1.84 12.80
N ARG A 40 -22.01 2.53 12.45
CA ARG A 40 -23.39 2.03 12.63
C ARG A 40 -23.80 0.98 11.61
N SER A 41 -23.08 0.89 10.48
CA SER A 41 -23.33 -0.11 9.44
C SER A 41 -22.03 -0.56 8.81
N GLN A 42 -21.95 -1.87 8.53
CA GLN A 42 -20.86 -2.44 7.75
C GLN A 42 -21.27 -2.51 6.29
N PRO A 43 -20.50 -1.92 5.37
CA PRO A 43 -20.76 -2.05 3.94
C PRO A 43 -20.51 -3.48 3.47
N SER A 44 -21.13 -3.86 2.35
CA SER A 44 -20.71 -5.06 1.62
C SER A 44 -19.27 -4.89 1.13
N TYR A 45 -18.59 -6.01 0.84
CA TYR A 45 -17.25 -5.97 0.27
C TYR A 45 -17.18 -5.12 -1.00
N ASP A 46 -18.17 -5.25 -1.89
CA ASP A 46 -18.22 -4.49 -3.15
C ASP A 46 -18.35 -2.98 -2.90
N THR A 47 -19.22 -2.57 -1.97
CA THR A 47 -19.36 -1.16 -1.58
C THR A 47 -18.09 -0.64 -0.93
N ALA A 48 -17.51 -1.40 0.02
CA ALA A 48 -16.25 -1.04 0.67
C ALA A 48 -15.13 -0.84 -0.36
N LYS A 49 -15.01 -1.78 -1.29
CA LYS A 49 -14.03 -1.73 -2.38
C LYS A 49 -14.23 -0.49 -3.24
N LYS A 50 -15.45 -0.19 -3.68
CA LYS A 50 -15.76 1.02 -4.46
C LYS A 50 -15.42 2.30 -3.71
N VAL A 51 -15.67 2.37 -2.41
CA VAL A 51 -15.30 3.51 -1.56
C VAL A 51 -13.78 3.69 -1.56
N PHE A 52 -13.02 2.63 -1.27
CA PHE A 52 -11.56 2.71 -1.22
C PHE A 52 -10.94 3.02 -2.58
N ASP A 53 -11.42 2.40 -3.66
CA ASP A 53 -10.96 2.67 -5.02
C ASP A 53 -11.22 4.14 -5.40
N SER A 54 -12.38 4.68 -5.06
CA SER A 54 -12.71 6.09 -5.31
C SER A 54 -11.81 7.06 -4.54
N LEU A 55 -11.54 6.75 -3.26
CA LEU A 55 -10.64 7.55 -2.42
C LEU A 55 -9.19 7.49 -2.94
N ALA A 56 -8.69 6.30 -3.26
CA ALA A 56 -7.34 6.10 -3.78
C ALA A 56 -7.12 6.81 -5.13
N ASN A 57 -8.12 6.77 -6.01
CA ASN A 57 -8.07 7.46 -7.30
C ASN A 57 -8.01 8.98 -7.16
N LEU A 58 -8.70 9.55 -6.16
CA LEU A 58 -8.61 10.98 -5.88
C LEU A 58 -7.28 11.35 -5.24
N GLU A 59 -6.82 10.57 -4.27
CA GLU A 59 -5.52 10.78 -3.62
C GLU A 59 -4.38 10.75 -4.65
N GLY A 60 -4.38 9.76 -5.54
CA GLY A 60 -3.38 9.61 -6.61
C GLY A 60 -3.43 10.72 -7.67
N LYS A 61 -4.58 11.36 -7.89
CA LYS A 61 -4.70 12.56 -8.75
C LYS A 61 -4.22 13.83 -8.08
N SER A 62 -4.28 13.90 -6.75
CA SER A 62 -3.81 15.04 -5.96
C SER A 62 -2.34 14.96 -5.61
N SER A 63 -1.73 13.76 -5.56
CA SER A 63 -0.30 13.59 -5.36
C SER A 63 0.47 13.71 -6.69
N SER A 64 1.33 14.73 -6.83
CA SER A 64 2.23 14.86 -7.98
C SER A 64 3.38 13.85 -7.98
N HIS A 65 3.63 13.20 -6.84
CA HIS A 65 4.79 12.34 -6.66
C HIS A 65 4.53 10.91 -7.15
N LYS A 66 5.43 10.39 -7.96
CA LYS A 66 5.47 9.01 -8.45
C LYS A 66 6.27 8.15 -7.47
N ALA A 67 6.07 6.83 -7.50
CA ALA A 67 6.91 5.90 -6.73
C ALA A 67 8.41 6.14 -6.97
N GLY A 68 8.78 6.46 -8.21
CA GLY A 68 10.15 6.80 -8.60
C GLY A 68 10.73 8.04 -7.89
N ASP A 69 9.91 8.90 -7.29
CA ASP A 69 10.38 10.06 -6.53
C ASP A 69 10.83 9.69 -5.11
N PHE A 70 10.41 8.52 -4.62
CA PHE A 70 10.75 7.99 -3.30
C PHE A 70 11.65 6.76 -3.35
N CYS A 71 11.61 5.98 -4.44
CA CYS A 71 12.42 4.77 -4.58
C CYS A 71 13.92 5.08 -4.61
N SER A 72 14.69 4.32 -3.83
CA SER A 72 16.15 4.29 -3.94
C SER A 72 16.60 3.94 -5.35
N LYS A 73 17.54 4.71 -5.91
CA LYS A 73 18.09 4.49 -7.24
C LYS A 73 19.19 3.42 -7.25
N ASP A 74 19.96 3.38 -6.16
CA ASP A 74 20.97 2.35 -5.95
C ASP A 74 20.35 1.19 -5.16
N VAL A 75 20.11 0.08 -5.86
CA VAL A 75 19.46 -1.10 -5.30
C VAL A 75 20.54 -2.11 -4.96
N VAL A 76 20.65 -2.45 -3.68
CA VAL A 76 21.47 -3.58 -3.22
C VAL A 76 20.87 -4.87 -3.76
N LYS A 77 21.68 -5.72 -4.40
CA LYS A 77 21.26 -6.96 -5.06
C LYS A 77 22.14 -8.12 -4.63
N LEU A 78 21.60 -9.33 -4.67
CA LEU A 78 22.34 -10.58 -4.52
C LEU A 78 22.04 -11.53 -5.68
N LYS A 79 22.88 -12.57 -5.83
CA LYS A 79 22.70 -13.63 -6.82
C LYS A 79 22.15 -14.89 -6.17
N PRO A 80 21.52 -15.80 -6.94
CA PRO A 80 21.08 -17.11 -6.42
C PRO A 80 22.21 -17.94 -5.81
N SER A 81 23.47 -17.69 -6.19
CA SER A 81 24.65 -18.37 -5.67
C SER A 81 25.16 -17.81 -4.34
N ASN A 82 24.65 -16.66 -3.87
CA ASN A 82 25.05 -16.11 -2.57
C ASN A 82 24.47 -16.92 -1.42
N THR A 83 25.21 -16.96 -0.31
CA THR A 83 24.79 -17.70 0.89
C THR A 83 23.82 -16.89 1.74
N LEU A 84 23.12 -17.57 2.66
CA LEU A 84 22.31 -16.90 3.68
C LEU A 84 23.14 -15.94 4.56
N HIS A 85 24.38 -16.32 4.85
CA HIS A 85 25.29 -15.46 5.62
C HIS A 85 25.62 -14.16 4.87
N ASP A 86 25.87 -14.24 3.55
CA ASP A 86 26.07 -13.05 2.71
C ASP A 86 24.85 -12.14 2.75
N ALA A 87 23.64 -12.71 2.73
CA ALA A 87 22.40 -11.96 2.80
C ALA A 87 22.24 -11.20 4.13
N ILE A 88 22.41 -11.90 5.26
CA ILE A 88 22.33 -11.29 6.60
C ILE A 88 23.37 -10.18 6.76
N LYS A 89 24.62 -10.47 6.37
CA LYS A 89 25.72 -9.50 6.42
C LYS A 89 25.38 -8.25 5.59
N LYS A 90 24.90 -8.44 4.36
CA LYS A 90 24.57 -7.34 3.45
C LYS A 90 23.38 -6.52 3.94
N MET A 91 22.37 -7.16 4.51
CA MET A 91 21.21 -6.51 5.15
C MET A 91 21.65 -5.59 6.29
N HIS A 92 22.51 -6.11 7.19
CA HIS A 92 23.04 -5.34 8.31
C HIS A 92 23.92 -4.16 7.84
N GLU A 93 24.86 -4.41 6.92
CA GLU A 93 25.74 -3.36 6.37
C GLU A 93 24.95 -2.24 5.66
N SER A 94 23.85 -2.59 4.99
CA SER A 94 23.05 -1.63 4.22
C SER A 94 21.85 -1.08 4.99
N SER A 95 21.65 -1.52 6.25
CA SER A 95 20.48 -1.16 7.09
C SER A 95 19.13 -1.41 6.39
N ILE A 96 19.01 -2.54 5.68
CA ILE A 96 17.78 -2.96 4.99
C ILE A 96 17.39 -4.38 5.41
N SER A 97 16.10 -4.68 5.43
CA SER A 97 15.58 -6.00 5.83
C SER A 97 15.23 -6.91 4.66
N GLN A 98 15.38 -6.44 3.42
CA GLN A 98 15.02 -7.19 2.21
C GLN A 98 15.99 -6.89 1.08
N ILE A 99 16.35 -7.91 0.31
CA ILE A 99 17.24 -7.80 -0.84
C ILE A 99 16.65 -8.57 -2.02
N PRO A 100 16.49 -7.93 -3.20
CA PRO A 100 16.11 -8.63 -4.42
C PRO A 100 17.25 -9.53 -4.95
N ILE A 101 16.89 -10.71 -5.43
CA ILE A 101 17.80 -11.69 -6.01
C ILE A 101 17.74 -11.60 -7.54
N PHE A 102 18.88 -11.34 -8.17
CA PHE A 102 19.01 -11.23 -9.62
C PHE A 102 19.91 -12.33 -10.18
N ASN A 103 19.43 -12.99 -11.24
CA ASN A 103 20.26 -13.84 -12.10
C ASN A 103 20.64 -13.05 -13.36
N GLY A 104 21.80 -12.38 -13.32
CA GLY A 104 22.17 -11.42 -14.36
C GLY A 104 21.25 -10.19 -14.32
N THR A 105 20.46 -9.98 -15.37
CA THR A 105 19.46 -8.89 -15.45
C THR A 105 18.06 -9.31 -14.99
N GLU A 106 17.82 -10.60 -14.82
CA GLU A 106 16.51 -11.15 -14.46
C GLU A 106 16.30 -11.11 -12.96
N LEU A 107 15.19 -10.52 -12.51
CA LEU A 107 14.75 -10.59 -11.11
C LEU A 107 14.09 -11.95 -10.86
N VAL A 108 14.71 -12.78 -10.03
CA VAL A 108 14.23 -14.15 -9.78
C VAL A 108 13.58 -14.33 -8.41
N GLY A 109 13.69 -13.34 -7.52
CA GLY A 109 13.02 -13.39 -6.22
C GLY A 109 13.46 -12.30 -5.26
N VAL A 110 13.08 -12.47 -3.99
CA VAL A 110 13.46 -11.60 -2.87
C VAL A 110 13.80 -12.47 -1.67
N ILE A 111 14.82 -12.07 -0.92
CA ILE A 111 15.10 -12.61 0.40
C ILE A 111 14.83 -11.53 1.45
N SER A 112 14.15 -11.88 2.53
CA SER A 112 13.83 -11.00 3.64
C SER A 112 14.36 -11.56 4.95
N GLU A 113 14.70 -10.70 5.90
CA GLU A 113 15.14 -11.08 7.24
C GLU A 113 14.11 -12.00 7.94
N ASP A 114 12.82 -11.66 7.84
CA ASP A 114 11.70 -12.46 8.35
C ASP A 114 11.58 -13.84 7.67
N GLY A 115 12.05 -13.98 6.43
CA GLY A 115 12.09 -15.26 5.73
C GLY A 115 13.26 -16.16 6.15
N ILE A 116 14.28 -15.60 6.82
CA ILE A 116 15.49 -16.32 7.27
C ILE A 116 15.33 -16.78 8.73
N VAL A 117 14.77 -15.93 9.58
CA VAL A 117 14.59 -16.21 11.02
C VAL A 117 13.24 -16.89 11.23
N LYS A 118 13.25 -18.17 11.58
CA LYS A 118 12.08 -18.92 12.07
C LYS A 118 12.29 -19.36 13.50
#